data_AF-A0A7C9NQJ9-F1
#
_entry.id   AF-A0A7C9NQJ9-F1
#
_cell.length_a   1.000
_cell.length_b   1.000
_cell.length_c   1.000
_cell.angle_alpha   90.00
_cell.angle_beta   90.00
_cell.angle_gamma   90.00
#
_symmetry.space_group_name_H-M   'P 1'
#
loop_
_entity.id
_entity.type
_entity.pdbx_description
1 polymer ?
#
loop_
_entity_poly.entity_id
_entity_poly.type
_entity_poly.pdbx_seq_one_letter_code
_entity_poly.pdbx_strand_id
1 'polypeptide(L)'
;MKAIHAIATALFVATTAVAVSGCAVGRNQSTVGQYVDDSAITTQVKAKFAESPDVAATSIKVKTLNGVVQLSGFAKNSTEKSRAATLAASVEHVKRVENDIIVSP
;
A
#
# COMPACT_ATOMS: atom_id res chain seq x y z
N MET A 1 0.04 35.16 -52.77
CA MET A 1 0.09 35.63 -51.36
C MET A 1 -1.00 35.05 -50.43
N LYS A 2 -2.12 34.49 -50.93
CA LYS A 2 -3.16 33.84 -50.11
C LYS A 2 -2.81 32.41 -49.64
N ALA A 3 -2.08 31.64 -50.47
CA ALA A 3 -1.69 30.26 -50.15
C ALA A 3 -0.62 30.15 -49.04
N ILE A 4 0.22 31.17 -48.88
CA ILE A 4 1.30 31.18 -47.88
C ILE A 4 0.73 31.33 -46.46
N HIS A 5 -0.36 32.08 -46.30
CA HIS A 5 -1.08 32.21 -45.02
C HIS A 5 -1.85 30.95 -44.63
N ALA A 6 -2.39 30.20 -45.61
CA ALA A 6 -3.13 28.96 -45.37
C ALA A 6 -2.22 27.79 -44.95
N ILE A 7 -0.96 27.79 -45.39
CA ILE A 7 0.03 26.77 -45.01
C ILE A 7 0.60 27.09 -43.62
N ALA A 8 0.80 28.37 -43.29
CA ALA A 8 1.29 28.81 -41.98
C ALA A 8 0.30 28.52 -40.83
N THR A 9 -1.01 28.60 -41.06
CA THR A 9 -2.02 28.24 -40.05
C THR A 9 -2.20 26.74 -39.88
N ALA A 10 -2.01 25.94 -40.94
CA ALA A 10 -2.10 24.47 -40.85
C ALA A 10 -0.96 23.86 -40.01
N LEU A 11 0.24 24.45 -40.06
CA LEU A 11 1.37 24.02 -39.23
C LEU A 11 1.24 24.42 -37.74
N PHE A 12 0.45 25.44 -37.42
CA PHE A 12 0.25 25.90 -36.04
C PHE A 12 -0.84 25.11 -35.30
N VAL A 13 -1.81 24.52 -36.01
CA VAL A 13 -2.88 23.69 -35.42
C VAL A 13 -2.41 22.26 -35.13
N ALA A 14 -1.39 21.78 -35.85
CA ALA A 14 -0.84 20.44 -35.65
C ALA A 14 0.02 20.28 -34.38
N THR A 15 0.56 21.37 -33.83
CA THR A 15 1.50 21.31 -32.69
C THR A 15 0.84 21.37 -31.31
N THR A 16 -0.43 21.78 -31.21
CA THR A 16 -1.14 21.85 -29.91
C THR A 16 -1.88 20.56 -29.54
N ALA A 17 -2.00 19.60 -30.47
CA ALA A 17 -2.76 18.37 -30.24
C ALA A 17 -2.03 17.28 -29.41
N VAL A 18 -0.74 17.45 -29.10
CA VAL A 18 0.07 16.38 -28.45
C VAL A 18 0.31 16.63 -26.95
N ALA A 19 -0.15 17.76 -26.39
CA ALA A 19 0.22 18.16 -25.02
C ALA A 19 -0.81 17.83 -23.92
N VAL A 20 -1.81 16.99 -24.18
CA VAL A 20 -2.71 16.46 -23.12
C VAL A 20 -2.36 15.01 -22.83
N SER A 21 -1.10 14.74 -22.50
CA SER A 21 -0.75 13.58 -21.68
C SER A 21 -1.16 13.91 -20.25
N GLY A 22 -2.45 13.76 -19.94
CA GLY A 22 -2.92 13.79 -18.56
C GLY A 22 -2.12 12.76 -17.76
N CYS A 23 -1.51 13.16 -16.65
CA CYS A 23 -0.88 12.23 -15.73
C CYS A 23 -1.96 11.22 -15.32
N ALA A 24 -1.91 10.00 -15.85
CA ALA A 24 -2.67 8.90 -15.30
C ALA A 24 -2.07 8.64 -13.91
N VAL A 25 -2.59 9.34 -12.91
CA VAL A 25 -2.31 9.03 -11.50
C VAL A 25 -2.97 7.69 -11.27
N GLY A 26 -2.20 6.61 -11.47
CA GLY A 26 -2.57 5.27 -11.06
C GLY A 26 -2.72 5.29 -9.55
N ARG A 27 -3.93 5.64 -9.07
CA ARG A 27 -4.32 5.34 -7.70
C ARG A 27 -4.10 3.85 -7.56
N ASN A 28 -3.42 3.44 -6.50
CA ASN A 28 -3.20 2.04 -6.16
C ASN A 28 -4.57 1.36 -5.97
N GLN A 29 -5.20 0.98 -7.09
CA GLN A 29 -6.58 0.50 -7.15
C GLN A 29 -6.56 -0.97 -6.76
N SER A 30 -6.83 -1.23 -5.48
CA SER A 30 -7.19 -2.58 -5.05
C SER A 30 -8.56 -2.93 -5.64
N THR A 31 -8.69 -4.10 -6.25
CA THR A 31 -10.00 -4.62 -6.64
C THR A 31 -10.83 -4.94 -5.39
N VAL A 32 -12.15 -5.01 -5.52
CA VAL A 32 -13.02 -5.36 -4.38
C VAL A 32 -12.62 -6.71 -3.78
N GLY A 33 -12.23 -7.69 -4.62
CA GLY A 33 -11.71 -8.98 -4.17
C GLY A 33 -10.44 -8.83 -3.32
N GLN A 34 -9.45 -8.07 -3.80
CA GLN A 34 -8.21 -7.84 -3.03
C GLN A 34 -8.46 -7.13 -1.71
N TYR A 35 -9.41 -6.19 -1.65
CA TYR A 35 -9.76 -5.54 -0.38
C TYR A 35 -10.36 -6.52 0.64
N VAL A 36 -11.20 -7.45 0.18
CA VAL A 36 -11.77 -8.50 1.04
C VAL A 36 -10.67 -9.45 1.51
N ASP A 37 -9.79 -9.89 0.61
CA ASP A 37 -8.65 -10.74 0.93
C ASP A 37 -7.73 -10.07 1.98
N ASP A 38 -7.37 -8.80 1.76
CA ASP A 38 -6.53 -8.01 2.68
C ASP A 38 -7.19 -7.80 4.04
N SER A 39 -8.52 -7.63 4.08
CA SER A 39 -9.27 -7.51 5.33
C SER A 39 -9.29 -8.83 6.10
N ALA A 40 -9.42 -9.95 5.39
CA ALA A 40 -9.32 -11.29 5.98
C ALA A 40 -7.92 -11.54 6.55
N ILE A 41 -6.86 -11.24 5.81
CA ILE A 41 -5.47 -11.31 6.28
C ILE A 41 -5.29 -10.46 7.54
N THR A 42 -5.73 -9.20 7.49
CA THR A 42 -5.64 -8.27 8.64
C THR A 42 -6.33 -8.83 9.88
N THR A 43 -7.50 -9.45 9.70
CA THR A 43 -8.29 -10.04 10.79
C THR A 43 -7.57 -11.24 11.38
N GLN A 44 -7.00 -12.12 10.55
CA GLN A 44 -6.23 -13.28 10.99
C GLN A 44 -4.96 -12.87 11.74
N VAL A 45 -4.22 -11.87 11.26
CA VAL A 45 -3.03 -11.35 11.97
C VAL A 45 -3.43 -10.79 13.34
N LYS A 46 -4.52 -10.01 13.41
CA LYS A 46 -5.01 -9.49 14.69
C LYS A 46 -5.46 -10.60 15.64
N ALA A 47 -6.10 -11.65 15.14
CA ALA A 47 -6.46 -12.82 15.93
C ALA A 47 -5.21 -13.51 16.52
N LYS A 48 -4.18 -13.74 15.69
CA LYS A 48 -2.89 -14.30 16.13
C LYS A 48 -2.20 -13.44 17.19
N PHE A 49 -2.30 -12.12 17.08
CA PHE A 49 -1.74 -11.22 18.10
C PHE A 49 -2.53 -11.28 19.39
N ALA A 50 -3.87 -11.38 19.32
CA ALA A 50 -4.72 -11.53 20.50
C ALA A 50 -4.52 -12.87 21.23
N GLU A 51 -4.17 -13.93 20.51
CA GLU A 51 -3.83 -15.24 21.08
C GLU A 51 -2.44 -15.29 21.72
N SER A 52 -1.55 -14.34 21.40
CA SER A 52 -0.16 -14.34 21.85
C SER A 52 0.05 -13.44 23.07
N PRO A 53 0.43 -13.98 24.24
CA PRO A 53 0.71 -13.15 25.42
C PRO A 53 1.94 -12.25 25.25
N ASP A 54 2.82 -12.58 24.30
CA ASP A 54 4.06 -11.87 24.03
C ASP A 54 3.87 -10.57 23.23
N VAL A 55 2.66 -10.32 22.70
CA VAL A 55 2.38 -9.20 21.80
C VAL A 55 1.20 -8.40 22.31
N ALA A 56 1.41 -7.11 22.58
CA ALA A 56 0.34 -6.18 22.93
C ALA A 56 -0.49 -5.84 21.68
N ALA A 57 -1.48 -6.69 21.37
CA ALA A 57 -2.35 -6.56 20.20
C ALA A 57 -3.06 -5.19 20.09
N THR A 58 -3.27 -4.50 21.21
CA THR A 58 -3.88 -3.16 21.25
C THR A 58 -2.92 -2.02 20.93
N SER A 59 -1.61 -2.23 21.13
CA SER A 59 -0.57 -1.21 20.89
C SER A 59 0.03 -1.29 19.48
N ILE A 60 -0.16 -2.42 18.80
CA ILE A 60 0.37 -2.68 17.46
C ILE A 60 -0.77 -2.62 16.44
N LYS A 61 -0.63 -1.72 15.47
CA LYS A 61 -1.57 -1.55 14.36
C LYS A 61 -1.14 -2.41 13.18
N VAL A 62 -2.12 -3.11 12.62
CA VAL A 62 -1.95 -3.97 11.44
C VAL A 62 -2.76 -3.38 10.29
N LYS A 63 -2.11 -3.19 9.14
CA LYS A 63 -2.76 -2.87 7.87
C LYS A 63 -2.25 -3.83 6.81
N THR A 64 -3.12 -4.23 5.90
CA THR A 64 -2.73 -5.08 4.77
C THR A 64 -3.12 -4.40 3.47
N LEU A 65 -2.23 -4.47 2.48
CA LEU A 65 -2.48 -3.95 1.14
C LEU A 65 -1.83 -4.88 0.10
N ASN A 66 -2.65 -5.46 -0.77
CA ASN A 66 -2.25 -6.41 -1.82
C ASN A 66 -1.42 -7.60 -1.29
N GLY A 67 -1.72 -8.06 -0.07
CA GLY A 67 -0.99 -9.12 0.65
C GLY A 67 0.31 -8.67 1.35
N VAL A 68 0.61 -7.37 1.37
CA VAL A 68 1.72 -6.81 2.16
C VAL A 68 1.17 -6.34 3.50
N VAL A 69 1.67 -6.91 4.60
CA VAL A 69 1.27 -6.56 5.95
C VAL A 69 2.22 -5.51 6.51
N GLN A 70 1.69 -4.34 6.82
CA GLN A 70 2.39 -3.28 7.53
C GLN A 70 2.06 -3.35 9.03
N LEU A 71 3.10 -3.48 9.84
CA LEU A 71 3.04 -3.44 11.29
C LEU A 71 3.58 -2.10 11.78
N SER A 72 2.84 -1.42 12.65
CA SER A 72 3.23 -0.12 13.21
C SER A 72 2.75 0.01 14.66
N GLY A 73 3.25 1.01 15.38
CA GLY A 73 2.91 1.24 16.79
C GLY A 73 4.11 1.01 17.71
N PHE A 74 3.83 0.65 18.97
CA PHE A 74 4.85 0.57 20.01
C PHE A 74 4.94 -0.83 20.61
N ALA A 75 6.16 -1.34 20.75
CA ALA A 75 6.49 -2.55 21.48
C ALA A 75 7.37 -2.22 22.70
N LYS A 76 7.20 -3.00 23.78
CA LYS A 76 7.93 -2.85 25.04
C LYS A 76 9.41 -3.23 24.90
N ASN A 77 9.73 -4.12 23.97
CA ASN A 77 11.09 -4.59 23.74
C ASN A 77 11.27 -5.13 22.30
N SER A 78 12.53 -5.39 21.93
CA SER A 78 12.88 -5.94 20.61
C SER A 78 12.31 -7.34 20.37
N THR A 79 12.11 -8.12 21.43
CA THR A 79 11.53 -9.47 21.36
C THR A 79 10.08 -9.41 20.91
N GLU A 80 9.26 -8.54 21.50
CA GLU A 80 7.88 -8.31 21.09
C GLU A 80 7.79 -7.82 19.64
N LYS A 81 8.65 -6.87 19.25
CA LYS A 81 8.74 -6.39 17.85
C LYS A 81 9.02 -7.54 16.87
N SER A 82 9.94 -8.42 17.22
CA SER A 82 10.32 -9.57 16.38
C SER A 82 9.22 -10.63 16.35
N ARG A 83 8.60 -10.91 17.50
CA ARG A 83 7.48 -11.85 17.65
C ARG A 83 6.29 -11.43 16.80
N ALA A 84 5.93 -10.15 16.83
CA ALA A 84 4.85 -9.60 16.02
C ALA A 84 5.09 -9.81 14.52
N ALA A 85 6.33 -9.57 14.04
CA ALA A 85 6.68 -9.85 12.64
C ALA A 85 6.57 -11.33 12.29
N THR A 86 7.07 -12.23 13.15
CA THR A 86 6.98 -13.68 12.91
C THR A 86 5.53 -14.17 12.88
N LEU A 87 4.69 -13.69 13.80
CA LEU A 87 3.27 -14.05 13.83
C LEU A 87 2.54 -13.53 12.59
N ALA A 88 2.81 -12.29 12.18
CA ALA A 88 2.22 -11.74 10.96
C ALA A 88 2.65 -12.53 9.70
N ALA A 89 3.92 -12.92 9.61
CA ALA A 89 4.44 -13.71 8.49
C ALA A 89 3.88 -15.14 8.44
N SER A 90 3.38 -15.66 9.57
CA SER A 90 2.79 -17.01 9.65
C SER A 90 1.36 -17.11 9.12
N VAL A 91 0.70 -15.97 8.85
CA VAL A 91 -0.66 -15.94 8.32
C VAL A 91 -0.67 -16.26 6.83
N GLU A 92 -1.66 -17.04 6.41
CA GLU A 92 -1.81 -17.46 5.02
C GLU A 92 -1.99 -16.24 4.09
N HIS A 93 -1.48 -16.36 2.85
CA HIS A 93 -1.51 -15.31 1.81
C HIS A 93 -0.71 -14.04 2.10
N VAL A 94 0.01 -13.96 3.22
CA VAL A 94 0.98 -12.88 3.47
C VAL A 94 2.17 -13.03 2.53
N LYS A 95 2.40 -12.01 1.70
CA LYS A 95 3.50 -11.97 0.73
C LYS A 95 4.76 -11.35 1.32
N ARG A 96 4.57 -10.33 2.15
CA ARG A 96 5.66 -9.58 2.80
C ARG A 96 5.16 -8.92 4.07
N VAL A 97 6.06 -8.81 5.06
CA VAL A 97 5.82 -8.04 6.29
C VAL A 97 6.77 -6.86 6.31
N GLU A 98 6.21 -5.67 6.47
CA GLU A 98 6.93 -4.41 6.69
C GLU A 98 6.78 -4.05 8.17
N ASN A 99 7.89 -4.11 8.92
CA ASN A 99 7.90 -3.97 10.37
C ASN A 99 8.41 -2.59 10.80
N ASP A 100 7.47 -1.64 10.87
CA ASP A 100 7.68 -0.27 11.31
C ASP A 100 7.36 -0.07 12.81
N ILE A 101 7.36 -1.15 13.60
CA ILE A 101 7.13 -1.07 15.05
C ILE A 101 8.31 -0.35 15.71
N ILE A 102 8.01 0.60 16.59
CA ILE A 102 9.00 1.33 17.39
C ILE A 102 9.12 0.66 18.76
N VAL A 103 10.34 0.41 19.21
CA VAL A 103 10.57 -0.09 20.56
C VAL A 103 10.62 1.11 21.51
N SER A 104 9.66 1.18 22.43
CA SER A 104 9.58 2.20 23.48
C SER A 104 9.38 1.48 24.81
N PRO A 105 10.47 1.23 25.56
CA PRO A 105 10.43 0.49 26.83
C PRO A 105 9.71 1.24 27.95
#